data_AF-A0A0B8PDS8-F1
#
_entry.id   AF-A0A0B8PDS8-F1
#
_cell.length_a   1.000
_cell.length_b   1.000
_cell.length_c   1.000
_cell.angle_alpha   90.00
_cell.angle_beta   90.00
_cell.angle_gamma   90.00
#
_symmetry.space_group_name_H-M   'P 1'
#
loop_
_entity.id
_entity.type
_entity.pdbx_description
1 polymer ?
#
loop_
_entity_poly.entity_id
_entity_poly.type
_entity_poly.pdbx_seq_one_letter_code
_entity_poly.pdbx_strand_id
1 'polypeptide(L)'
;MVIGSVRARQDRLGDKHGDKVLPITIHGDSAIAGQGVVQETFNMSQARGFQVGGTVRIVVNNQIGFTTSNPRDTRSTMYCTDIAKMVQAPIFHVNADDPEAVAFVTRIALDYRNTFKRDVVIDLVCYRRHGHNEADEPNATQPLMYQKIKKHPTPRKLYADVMMEREEIGIDTATQLVNEYRDALDHGEVVVKEWRPMAMHSVDWSPYLGHEWDMKWDNEFELGRLKELGQRICQYPESHNLQSRVNKLYNDRMAMIEGEKVIDWGMAETLAYATLVDDGKRIRISGQDSGRGTFFHRHAVLHNQGDASTYVPLAHVHDKQGPFQVFDSVLSEEAVLAFEYGYATAEPGGLTLWEAQFGDFANGAQVVIDQFISSGEQKWGRLCGITMLLPHGYEGQGQSTHRHV
;
A
#
# COMPACT_ATOMS: atom_id res chain seq x y z
N MET A 1 1.07 -1.76 2.68
CA MET A 1 -0.17 -2.59 2.65
C MET A 1 -1.43 -1.77 2.44
N VAL A 2 -1.91 -0.99 3.43
CA VAL A 2 -3.19 -0.25 3.34
C VAL A 2 -3.30 0.57 2.05
N ILE A 3 -2.24 1.28 1.68
CA ILE A 3 -2.20 2.10 0.47
C ILE A 3 -2.43 1.26 -0.80
N GLY A 4 -1.80 0.09 -0.90
CA GLY A 4 -2.00 -0.84 -2.02
C GLY A 4 -3.41 -1.40 -2.08
N SER A 5 -3.98 -1.78 -0.93
CA SER A 5 -5.38 -2.23 -0.87
C SER A 5 -6.35 -1.13 -1.30
N VAL A 6 -6.14 0.11 -0.85
CA VAL A 6 -6.95 1.26 -1.30
C VAL A 6 -6.80 1.48 -2.80
N ARG A 7 -5.59 1.41 -3.35
CA ARG A 7 -5.37 1.55 -4.78
C ARG A 7 -6.16 0.50 -5.58
N ALA A 8 -6.11 -0.76 -5.15
CA ALA A 8 -6.82 -1.85 -5.82
C ALA A 8 -8.34 -1.61 -5.83
N ARG A 9 -8.90 -1.17 -4.70
CA ARG A 9 -10.32 -0.77 -4.58
C ARG A 9 -10.66 0.43 -5.46
N GLN A 10 -9.76 1.41 -5.56
CA GLN A 10 -9.93 2.56 -6.46
C GLN A 10 -9.97 2.12 -7.92
N ASP A 11 -9.02 1.27 -8.33
CA ASP A 11 -8.95 0.73 -9.68
C ASP A 11 -10.21 -0.08 -10.04
N ARG A 12 -10.75 -0.89 -9.11
CA ARG A 12 -12.02 -1.62 -9.29
C ARG A 12 -13.24 -0.70 -9.41
N LEU A 13 -13.28 0.39 -8.63
CA LEU A 13 -14.41 1.33 -8.60
C LEU A 13 -14.33 2.43 -9.67
N GLY A 14 -13.30 2.42 -10.51
CA GLY A 14 -13.00 3.49 -11.46
C GLY A 14 -12.73 4.84 -10.78
N ASP A 15 -12.26 4.83 -9.53
CA ASP A 15 -12.00 6.01 -8.71
C ASP A 15 -10.64 6.62 -9.04
N LYS A 16 -10.58 7.34 -10.17
CA LYS A 16 -9.33 7.90 -10.71
C LYS A 16 -8.69 8.96 -9.82
N HIS A 17 -9.47 9.61 -8.95
CA HIS A 17 -9.03 10.76 -8.15
C HIS A 17 -9.00 10.47 -6.63
N GLY A 18 -9.43 9.28 -6.20
CA GLY A 18 -9.48 8.90 -4.78
C GLY A 18 -10.63 9.55 -4.02
N ASP A 19 -11.77 9.75 -4.68
CA ASP A 19 -12.99 10.36 -4.15
C ASP A 19 -13.86 9.38 -3.35
N LYS A 20 -13.75 8.08 -3.63
CA LYS A 20 -14.65 7.04 -3.09
C LYS A 20 -14.00 6.19 -2.01
N VAL A 21 -12.66 6.07 -2.03
CA VAL A 21 -11.91 5.24 -1.07
C VAL A 21 -10.88 6.09 -0.34
N LEU A 22 -11.00 6.19 0.97
CA LEU A 22 -10.13 6.99 1.85
C LEU A 22 -9.16 6.08 2.62
N PRO A 23 -7.84 6.23 2.44
CA PRO A 23 -6.85 5.60 3.31
C PRO A 23 -6.66 6.44 4.59
N ILE A 24 -6.73 5.76 5.73
CA ILE A 24 -6.35 6.29 7.04
C ILE A 24 -5.22 5.43 7.60
N THR A 25 -4.16 6.05 8.11
CA THR A 25 -3.07 5.34 8.80
C THR A 25 -2.86 5.93 10.19
N ILE A 26 -2.66 5.07 11.17
CA ILE A 26 -2.46 5.46 12.58
C ILE A 26 -1.07 5.00 13.00
N HIS A 27 -0.32 5.90 13.64
CA HIS A 27 1.08 5.67 14.00
C HIS A 27 1.33 6.03 15.46
N GLY A 28 2.34 5.40 16.06
CA GLY A 28 2.98 5.91 17.29
C GLY A 28 4.07 6.93 16.93
N ASP A 29 4.31 7.90 17.81
CA ASP A 29 5.27 9.00 17.59
C ASP A 29 6.72 8.54 17.42
N SER A 30 7.13 7.50 18.15
CA SER A 30 8.50 6.97 18.02
C SER A 30 8.66 6.11 16.75
N ALA A 31 7.63 5.33 16.41
CA ALA A 31 7.66 4.48 15.22
C ALA A 31 7.65 5.31 13.92
N ILE A 32 6.81 6.35 13.85
CA ILE A 32 6.72 7.18 12.63
C ILE A 32 8.02 7.92 12.31
N ALA A 33 8.79 8.28 13.33
CA ALA A 33 10.07 8.96 13.18
C ALA A 33 11.23 7.99 12.87
N GLY A 34 11.17 6.76 13.37
CA GLY A 34 12.30 5.82 13.33
C GLY A 34 12.24 4.76 12.23
N GLN A 35 11.08 4.49 11.63
CA GLN A 35 10.92 3.41 10.63
C GLN A 35 11.04 3.94 9.20
N GLY A 36 12.02 3.42 8.44
CA GLY A 36 12.31 3.84 7.06
C GLY A 36 11.13 3.69 6.10
N VAL A 37 10.32 2.63 6.24
CA VAL A 37 9.13 2.38 5.43
C VAL A 37 8.12 3.55 5.42
N VAL A 38 8.11 4.39 6.45
CA VAL A 38 7.26 5.59 6.52
C VAL A 38 7.71 6.62 5.47
N GLN A 39 9.01 6.87 5.40
CA GLN A 39 9.63 7.75 4.40
C GLN A 39 9.36 7.23 2.99
N GLU A 40 9.58 5.94 2.76
CA GLU A 40 9.35 5.29 1.47
C GLU A 40 7.88 5.42 1.03
N THR A 41 6.94 5.22 1.96
CA THR A 41 5.51 5.36 1.69
C THR A 41 5.12 6.81 1.36
N PHE A 42 5.73 7.81 2.02
CA PHE A 42 5.54 9.21 1.64
C PHE A 42 6.09 9.51 0.25
N ASN A 43 7.25 8.97 -0.11
CA ASN A 43 7.82 9.12 -1.47
C ASN A 43 6.87 8.56 -2.54
N MET A 44 6.15 7.48 -2.25
CA MET A 44 5.16 6.88 -3.14
C MET A 44 3.83 7.66 -3.23
N SER A 45 3.56 8.59 -2.30
CA SER A 45 2.23 9.22 -2.13
C SER A 45 1.71 9.97 -3.36
N GLN A 46 2.58 10.40 -4.26
CA GLN A 46 2.25 11.10 -5.51
C GLN A 46 2.79 10.38 -6.75
N ALA A 47 3.46 9.23 -6.59
CA ALA A 47 3.97 8.45 -7.71
C ALA A 47 2.81 7.83 -8.49
N ARG A 48 2.78 7.96 -9.82
CA ARG A 48 1.61 7.62 -10.66
C ARG A 48 1.07 6.19 -10.48
N GLY A 49 1.95 5.22 -10.22
CA GLY A 49 1.60 3.82 -10.01
C GLY A 49 1.12 3.48 -8.60
N PHE A 50 1.21 4.42 -7.65
CA PHE A 50 1.03 4.19 -6.22
C PHE A 50 0.14 5.23 -5.52
N GLN A 51 -0.07 6.41 -6.11
CA GLN A 51 -0.91 7.45 -5.54
C GLN A 51 -2.36 6.99 -5.37
N VAL A 52 -2.96 7.44 -4.27
CA VAL A 52 -4.34 7.08 -3.84
C VAL A 52 -5.17 8.32 -3.47
N GLY A 53 -4.79 9.49 -3.97
CA GLY A 53 -5.47 10.76 -3.69
C GLY A 53 -5.20 11.31 -2.28
N GLY A 54 -4.05 11.00 -1.70
CA GLY A 54 -3.65 11.45 -0.37
C GLY A 54 -4.19 10.58 0.77
N THR A 55 -3.42 10.50 1.85
CA THR A 55 -3.71 9.73 3.06
C THR A 55 -3.90 10.65 4.26
N VAL A 56 -4.95 10.40 5.05
CA VAL A 56 -5.08 11.02 6.37
C VAL A 56 -4.25 10.20 7.36
N ARG A 57 -3.22 10.82 7.95
CA ARG A 57 -2.31 10.16 8.88
C ARG A 57 -2.50 10.74 10.28
N ILE A 58 -2.75 9.87 11.26
CA ILE A 58 -2.94 10.26 12.64
C ILE A 58 -1.76 9.71 13.43
N VAL A 59 -1.04 10.57 14.14
CA VAL A 59 0.01 10.16 15.08
C VAL A 59 -0.55 10.27 16.48
N VAL A 60 -0.64 9.14 17.18
CA VAL A 60 -0.95 9.11 18.61
C VAL A 60 0.35 9.41 19.35
N ASN A 61 0.60 10.70 19.56
CA ASN A 61 1.83 11.21 20.14
C ASN A 61 1.70 11.27 21.66
N ASN A 62 1.87 10.12 22.29
CA ASN A 62 1.86 9.97 23.75
C ASN A 62 3.20 10.38 24.40
N GLN A 63 4.15 10.86 23.59
CA GLN A 63 5.45 11.41 23.98
C GLN A 63 6.45 10.36 24.52
N ILE A 64 6.20 9.07 24.26
CA ILE A 64 7.06 7.97 24.75
C ILE A 64 6.94 6.69 23.91
N GLY A 65 8.07 6.23 23.36
CA GLY A 65 8.20 4.90 22.75
C GLY A 65 8.76 3.89 23.76
N PHE A 66 7.95 2.92 24.21
CA PHE A 66 8.32 1.97 25.27
C PHE A 66 8.78 2.72 26.54
N THR A 67 10.10 2.79 26.79
CA THR A 67 10.77 3.50 27.89
C THR A 67 11.65 4.66 27.40
N THR A 68 11.60 5.02 26.12
CA THR A 68 12.39 6.12 25.53
C THR A 68 11.50 7.34 25.31
N SER A 69 11.68 8.36 26.15
CA SER A 69 10.89 9.62 26.11
C SER A 69 11.72 10.86 25.87
N ASN A 70 13.05 10.78 26.01
CA ASN A 70 13.93 11.92 25.74
C ASN A 70 13.96 12.17 24.23
N PRO A 71 13.56 13.37 23.74
CA PRO A 71 13.47 13.65 22.31
C PRO A 71 14.80 13.44 21.58
N ARG A 72 15.94 13.70 22.24
CA ARG A 72 17.29 13.51 21.69
C ARG A 72 17.64 12.04 21.40
N ASP A 73 16.90 11.09 21.98
CA ASP A 73 17.12 9.66 21.79
C ASP A 73 16.15 9.08 20.73
N THR A 74 14.98 9.69 20.55
CA THR A 74 13.91 9.16 19.68
C THR A 74 13.90 9.77 18.28
N ARG A 75 14.41 10.99 18.11
CA ARG A 75 14.38 11.74 16.85
C ARG A 75 15.43 12.86 16.84
N SER A 76 15.71 13.38 15.65
CA SER A 76 16.70 14.46 15.43
C SER A 76 16.09 15.83 15.16
N THR A 77 14.77 15.98 15.38
CA THR A 77 14.01 17.21 15.12
C THR A 77 13.02 17.46 16.26
N MET A 78 12.27 18.57 16.21
CA MET A 78 11.32 18.92 17.27
C MET A 78 10.08 18.02 17.28
N TYR A 79 9.48 17.75 16.11
CA TYR A 79 8.22 17.02 16.00
C TYR A 79 8.41 15.62 15.41
N CYS A 80 7.66 14.64 15.91
CA CYS A 80 7.63 13.29 15.33
C CYS A 80 7.11 13.29 13.89
N THR A 81 6.33 14.31 13.53
CA THR A 81 5.69 14.49 12.23
C THR A 81 6.56 15.22 11.22
N ASP A 82 7.78 15.64 11.57
CA ASP A 82 8.69 16.34 10.66
C ASP A 82 9.04 15.50 9.42
N ILE A 83 8.91 14.16 9.50
CA ILE A 83 9.05 13.29 8.33
C ILE A 83 8.10 13.67 7.20
N ALA A 84 6.90 14.18 7.51
CA ALA A 84 5.90 14.57 6.51
C ALA A 84 6.33 15.79 5.66
N LYS A 85 7.32 16.56 6.15
CA LYS A 85 7.86 17.72 5.42
C LYS A 85 8.56 17.34 4.13
N MET A 86 9.04 16.10 3.98
CA MET A 86 9.69 15.64 2.75
C MET A 86 8.80 15.76 1.51
N VAL A 87 7.47 15.71 1.69
CA VAL A 87 6.46 15.88 0.63
C VAL A 87 5.58 17.12 0.83
N GLN A 88 6.00 18.03 1.72
CA GLN A 88 5.29 19.27 2.02
C GLN A 88 3.84 19.06 2.49
N ALA A 89 3.55 17.93 3.17
CA ALA A 89 2.24 17.70 3.73
C ALA A 89 1.97 18.66 4.91
N PRO A 90 0.77 19.26 5.02
CA PRO A 90 0.41 20.04 6.18
C PRO A 90 0.32 19.15 7.41
N ILE A 91 0.72 19.72 8.55
CA ILE A 91 0.76 19.05 9.84
C ILE A 91 -0.06 19.90 10.79
N PHE A 92 -1.05 19.28 11.41
CA PHE A 92 -1.82 19.92 12.46
C PHE A 92 -1.49 19.28 13.81
N HIS A 93 -0.90 20.06 14.71
CA HIS A 93 -0.66 19.66 16.09
C HIS A 93 -1.86 20.05 16.93
N VAL A 94 -2.41 19.10 17.69
CA VAL A 94 -3.61 19.34 18.50
C VAL A 94 -3.47 18.67 19.87
N ASN A 95 -3.93 19.37 20.90
CA ASN A 95 -3.96 18.85 22.26
C ASN A 95 -5.11 17.85 22.42
N ALA A 96 -4.81 16.62 22.82
CA ALA A 96 -5.82 15.58 23.02
C ALA A 96 -6.76 15.82 24.22
N ASP A 97 -6.41 16.72 25.14
CA ASP A 97 -7.31 17.16 26.22
C ASP A 97 -8.36 18.18 25.74
N ASP A 98 -8.30 18.65 24.49
CA ASP A 98 -9.31 19.49 23.83
C ASP A 98 -10.00 18.72 22.68
N PRO A 99 -11.04 17.93 22.97
CA PRO A 99 -11.68 17.09 21.96
C PRO A 99 -12.46 17.89 20.89
N GLU A 100 -12.89 19.11 21.18
CA GLU A 100 -13.52 20.00 20.18
C GLU A 100 -12.50 20.42 19.13
N ALA A 101 -11.29 20.81 19.54
CA ALA A 101 -10.20 21.12 18.64
C ALA A 101 -9.75 19.88 17.84
N VAL A 102 -9.73 18.69 18.45
CA VAL A 102 -9.43 17.43 17.76
C VAL A 102 -10.47 17.14 16.66
N ALA A 103 -11.77 17.31 16.95
CA ALA A 103 -12.82 17.14 15.95
C ALA A 103 -12.72 18.19 14.84
N PHE A 104 -12.45 19.44 15.19
CA PHE A 104 -12.28 20.55 14.24
C PHE A 104 -11.12 20.30 13.28
N VAL A 105 -9.95 19.92 13.80
CA VAL A 105 -8.76 19.68 12.98
C VAL A 105 -8.91 18.44 12.11
N THR A 106 -9.67 17.45 12.57
CA THR A 106 -10.00 16.26 11.76
C THR A 106 -10.80 16.66 10.52
N ARG A 107 -11.76 17.58 10.66
CA ARG A 107 -12.53 18.11 9.51
C ARG A 107 -11.62 18.86 8.55
N ILE A 108 -10.76 19.77 9.04
CA ILE A 108 -9.80 20.51 8.21
C ILE A 108 -8.87 19.55 7.45
N ALA A 109 -8.33 18.54 8.13
CA ALA A 109 -7.43 17.58 7.50
C ALA A 109 -8.13 16.82 6.39
N LEU A 110 -9.36 16.34 6.62
CA LEU A 110 -10.14 15.64 5.61
C LEU A 110 -10.50 16.56 4.43
N ASP A 111 -10.89 17.80 4.70
CA ASP A 111 -11.20 18.80 3.67
C ASP A 111 -9.96 19.12 2.81
N TYR A 112 -8.79 19.29 3.44
CA TYR A 112 -7.52 19.46 2.73
C TYR A 112 -7.23 18.26 1.84
N ARG A 113 -7.30 17.03 2.38
CA ARG A 113 -7.05 15.80 1.62
C ARG A 113 -8.01 15.69 0.44
N ASN A 114 -9.30 15.95 0.66
CA ASN A 114 -10.31 15.85 -0.38
C ASN A 114 -10.15 16.91 -1.47
N THR A 115 -9.73 18.12 -1.10
CA THR A 115 -9.51 19.25 -2.03
C THR A 115 -8.23 19.09 -2.83
N PHE A 116 -7.12 18.76 -2.18
CA PHE A 116 -5.77 18.80 -2.78
C PHE A 116 -5.21 17.43 -3.15
N LYS A 117 -5.89 16.33 -2.76
CA LYS A 117 -5.49 14.95 -3.06
C LYS A 117 -4.06 14.61 -2.62
N ARG A 118 -3.67 15.15 -1.46
CA ARG A 118 -2.34 15.02 -0.85
C ARG A 118 -2.44 14.54 0.59
N ASP A 119 -1.35 13.94 1.05
CA ASP A 119 -1.21 13.50 2.43
C ASP A 119 -1.35 14.68 3.40
N VAL A 120 -1.91 14.39 4.58
CA VAL A 120 -2.10 15.32 5.69
C VAL A 120 -1.87 14.59 7.00
N VAL A 121 -1.26 15.26 7.97
CA VAL A 121 -0.92 14.67 9.25
C VAL A 121 -1.60 15.41 10.40
N ILE A 122 -2.22 14.65 11.30
CA ILE A 122 -2.69 15.13 12.60
C ILE A 122 -1.73 14.56 13.65
N ASP A 123 -1.00 15.44 14.32
CA ASP A 123 -0.20 15.13 15.51
C ASP A 123 -1.10 15.30 16.75
N LEU A 124 -1.68 14.19 17.22
CA LEU A 124 -2.53 14.16 18.39
C LEU A 124 -1.65 14.04 19.63
N VAL A 125 -1.29 15.19 20.22
CA VAL A 125 -0.42 15.27 21.38
C VAL A 125 -1.20 14.86 22.63
N CYS A 126 -0.87 13.69 23.16
CA CYS A 126 -1.55 13.07 24.29
C CYS A 126 -0.54 12.53 25.31
N TYR A 127 -0.95 11.59 26.16
CA TYR A 127 -0.09 10.88 27.10
C TYR A 127 -0.52 9.41 27.22
N ARG A 128 0.38 8.55 27.72
CA ARG A 128 0.08 7.15 28.02
C ARG A 128 -0.25 7.01 29.50
N ARG A 129 -1.46 6.53 29.83
CA ARG A 129 -1.95 6.46 31.22
C ARG A 129 -1.19 5.42 32.06
N HIS A 130 -0.83 4.29 31.45
CA HIS A 130 -0.15 3.16 32.08
C HIS A 130 1.24 2.93 31.45
N GLY A 131 1.92 1.85 31.83
CA GLY A 131 3.15 1.38 31.18
C GLY A 131 2.97 1.08 29.69
N HIS A 132 4.02 0.59 29.03
CA HIS A 132 3.92 0.26 27.59
C HIS A 132 2.86 -0.81 27.32
N ASN A 133 2.76 -1.75 28.26
CA ASN A 133 1.60 -2.59 28.48
C ASN A 133 1.10 -2.35 29.93
N GLU A 134 -0.07 -2.89 30.26
CA GLU A 134 -0.74 -2.65 31.55
C GLU A 134 0.00 -3.27 32.75
N ALA A 135 0.92 -4.22 32.52
CA ALA A 135 1.72 -4.88 33.55
C ALA A 135 3.12 -4.26 33.72
N ASP A 136 3.51 -3.31 32.88
CA ASP A 136 4.82 -2.66 32.87
C ASP A 136 4.85 -1.45 33.81
N GLU A 137 5.96 -1.26 34.54
CA GLU A 137 6.12 -0.18 35.53
C GLU A 137 6.93 1.01 34.95
N PRO A 138 6.26 2.09 34.50
CA PRO A 138 6.92 3.17 33.80
C PRO A 138 7.73 4.11 34.70
N ASN A 139 7.47 4.14 36.03
CA ASN A 139 8.21 5.03 36.93
C ASN A 139 9.70 4.67 37.03
N ALA A 140 10.08 3.45 36.64
CA ALA A 140 11.48 3.02 36.57
C ALA A 140 12.32 3.90 35.63
N THR A 141 11.71 4.48 34.58
CA THR A 141 12.44 5.28 33.58
C THR A 141 11.83 6.66 33.33
N GLN A 142 10.53 6.89 33.60
CA GLN A 142 9.86 8.20 33.44
C GLN A 142 9.16 8.71 34.72
N PRO A 143 9.86 8.82 35.86
CA PRO A 143 9.22 9.13 37.14
C PRO A 143 8.48 10.48 37.15
N LEU A 144 9.08 11.54 36.62
CA LEU A 144 8.47 12.88 36.66
C LEU A 144 7.26 13.01 35.72
N MET A 145 7.32 12.37 34.55
CA MET A 145 6.20 12.32 33.61
C MET A 145 4.99 11.64 34.26
N TYR A 146 5.20 10.46 34.86
CA TYR A 146 4.11 9.70 35.47
C TYR A 146 3.63 10.29 36.80
N GLN A 147 4.48 10.99 37.56
CA GLN A 147 4.02 11.81 38.69
C GLN A 147 3.02 12.89 38.27
N LYS A 148 3.21 13.49 37.09
CA LYS A 148 2.27 14.48 36.54
C LYS A 148 1.01 13.82 35.98
N ILE A 149 1.15 12.74 35.21
CA ILE A 149 0.01 11.97 34.66
C ILE A 149 -0.89 11.46 35.80
N LYS A 150 -0.32 10.95 36.89
CA LYS A 150 -1.09 10.45 38.05
C LYS A 150 -1.99 11.51 38.69
N LYS A 151 -1.60 12.78 38.61
CA LYS A 151 -2.37 13.93 39.13
C LYS A 151 -3.27 14.58 38.07
N HIS A 152 -3.11 14.21 36.80
CA HIS A 152 -3.84 14.79 35.68
C HIS A 152 -5.17 14.04 35.46
N PRO A 153 -6.33 14.73 35.49
CA PRO A 153 -7.62 14.12 35.17
C PRO A 153 -7.65 13.54 33.76
N THR A 154 -8.56 12.60 33.49
CA THR A 154 -8.70 12.01 32.15
C THR A 154 -9.39 12.97 31.18
N PRO A 155 -9.18 12.86 29.86
CA PRO A 155 -9.80 13.76 28.89
C PRO A 155 -11.33 13.76 28.99
N ARG A 156 -11.94 12.58 29.24
CA ARG A 156 -13.37 12.44 29.51
C ARG A 156 -13.84 13.32 30.68
N LYS A 157 -13.08 13.32 31.79
CA LYS A 157 -13.44 14.10 32.98
C LYS A 157 -13.26 15.60 32.72
N LEU A 158 -12.12 15.99 32.15
CA LEU A 158 -11.85 17.39 31.78
C LEU A 158 -12.95 17.95 30.87
N TYR A 159 -13.31 17.24 29.81
CA TYR A 159 -14.31 17.72 28.88
C TYR A 159 -15.72 17.74 29.48
N ALA A 160 -16.09 16.74 30.29
CA ALA A 160 -17.35 16.78 31.01
C ALA A 160 -17.44 17.99 31.96
N ASP A 161 -16.35 18.33 32.65
CA ASP A 161 -16.30 19.49 33.54
C ASP A 161 -16.45 20.80 32.73
N VAL A 162 -15.79 20.93 31.58
CA VAL A 162 -15.97 22.08 30.67
C VAL A 162 -17.42 22.20 30.18
N MET A 163 -18.05 21.10 29.76
CA MET A 163 -19.44 21.14 29.30
C MET A 163 -20.43 21.49 30.43
N MET A 164 -20.16 21.07 31.66
CA MET A 164 -20.96 21.45 32.82
C MET A 164 -20.77 22.92 33.19
N GLU A 165 -19.55 23.44 33.13
CA GLU A 165 -19.25 24.87 33.33
C GLU A 165 -19.93 25.76 32.28
N ARG A 166 -20.10 25.24 31.05
CA ARG A 166 -20.85 25.90 29.97
C ARG A 166 -22.36 25.68 30.04
N GLU A 167 -22.86 24.95 31.04
CA GLU A 167 -24.26 24.58 31.22
C GLU A 167 -24.85 23.78 30.02
N GLU A 168 -24.00 23.08 29.25
CA GLU A 168 -24.40 22.27 28.09
C GLU A 168 -24.89 20.86 28.49
N ILE A 169 -24.39 20.34 29.62
CA ILE A 169 -24.82 19.05 30.20
C ILE A 169 -24.93 19.15 31.73
N GLY A 170 -25.74 18.28 32.33
CA GLY A 170 -25.77 18.08 33.78
C GLY A 170 -24.83 16.96 34.26
N ILE A 171 -24.51 16.96 35.56
CA ILE A 171 -23.70 15.91 36.22
C ILE A 171 -24.34 14.52 36.11
N ASP A 172 -25.66 14.46 36.18
CA ASP A 172 -26.42 13.21 36.07
C ASP A 172 -26.23 12.58 34.69
N THR A 173 -26.28 13.37 33.62
CA THR A 173 -26.03 12.91 32.25
C THR A 173 -24.62 12.37 32.09
N ALA A 174 -23.60 13.09 32.58
CA ALA A 174 -22.21 12.65 32.50
C ALA A 174 -21.97 11.33 33.25
N THR A 175 -22.66 11.13 34.37
CA THR A 175 -22.59 9.91 35.19
C THR A 175 -23.34 8.76 34.54
N GLN A 176 -24.53 9.04 34.00
CA GLN A 176 -25.37 8.09 33.29
C GLN A 176 -24.63 7.48 32.09
N LEU A 177 -23.99 8.30 31.24
CA LEU A 177 -23.25 7.81 30.07
C LEU A 177 -22.13 6.81 30.43
N VAL A 178 -21.47 6.98 31.59
CA VAL A 178 -20.45 6.04 32.06
C VAL A 178 -21.06 4.70 32.48
N ASN A 179 -22.19 4.75 33.20
CA ASN A 179 -22.86 3.54 33.67
C ASN A 179 -23.50 2.79 32.50
N GLU A 180 -24.20 3.48 31.61
CA GLU A 180 -24.81 2.88 30.41
C GLU A 180 -23.77 2.20 29.51
N TYR A 181 -22.60 2.82 29.32
CA TYR A 181 -21.55 2.19 28.52
C TYR A 181 -20.96 0.96 29.21
N ARG A 182 -20.80 0.97 30.54
CA ARG A 182 -20.37 -0.21 31.30
C ARG A 182 -21.41 -1.33 31.17
N ASP A 183 -22.67 -1.01 31.39
CA ASP A 183 -23.76 -1.97 31.27
C ASP A 183 -23.79 -2.55 29.86
N ALA A 184 -23.63 -1.74 28.81
CA ALA A 184 -23.58 -2.21 27.42
C ALA A 184 -22.42 -3.18 27.16
N LEU A 185 -21.24 -2.95 27.77
CA LEU A 185 -20.12 -3.89 27.70
C LEU A 185 -20.42 -5.19 28.45
N ASP A 186 -21.06 -5.11 29.63
CA ASP A 186 -21.47 -6.28 30.41
C ASP A 186 -22.54 -7.12 29.69
N HIS A 187 -23.38 -6.48 28.86
CA HIS A 187 -24.34 -7.17 27.98
C HIS A 187 -23.67 -7.88 26.80
N GLY A 188 -22.46 -7.46 26.41
CA GLY A 188 -21.66 -8.12 25.37
C GLY A 188 -22.10 -7.87 23.92
N GLU A 189 -23.04 -6.94 23.69
CA GLU A 189 -23.49 -6.58 22.34
C GLU A 189 -22.56 -5.55 21.66
N VAL A 190 -22.76 -5.34 20.35
CA VAL A 190 -22.04 -4.31 19.59
C VAL A 190 -22.43 -2.92 20.10
N VAL A 191 -21.49 -2.23 20.74
CA VAL A 191 -21.71 -0.89 21.32
C VAL A 191 -21.65 0.27 20.32
N VAL A 192 -21.29 -0.01 19.06
CA VAL A 192 -21.20 1.00 17.99
C VAL A 192 -22.55 1.18 17.31
N LYS A 193 -23.25 2.28 17.61
CA LYS A 193 -24.62 2.55 17.13
C LYS A 193 -24.72 2.67 15.62
N GLU A 194 -23.66 3.10 14.96
CA GLU A 194 -23.55 3.27 13.51
C GLU A 194 -23.16 1.97 12.78
N TRP A 195 -22.80 0.91 13.51
CA TRP A 195 -22.41 -0.37 12.91
C TRP A 195 -23.58 -0.98 12.13
N ARG A 196 -23.31 -1.48 10.94
CA ARG A 196 -24.27 -2.19 10.09
C ARG A 196 -23.61 -3.44 9.54
N PRO A 197 -24.37 -4.54 9.31
CA PRO A 197 -23.87 -5.67 8.55
C PRO A 197 -23.44 -5.21 7.15
N MET A 198 -22.36 -5.76 6.63
CA MET A 198 -21.83 -5.37 5.32
C MET A 198 -22.79 -5.77 4.20
N ALA A 199 -23.18 -4.80 3.37
CA ALA A 199 -23.98 -5.06 2.16
C ALA A 199 -23.14 -5.28 0.88
N MET A 200 -21.88 -4.80 0.87
CA MET A 200 -20.94 -5.00 -0.23
C MET A 200 -19.83 -5.96 0.19
N HIS A 201 -19.61 -7.02 -0.60
CA HIS A 201 -18.38 -7.81 -0.50
C HIS A 201 -17.19 -6.96 -0.96
N SER A 202 -16.36 -6.54 -0.01
CA SER A 202 -15.19 -5.71 -0.27
C SER A 202 -14.11 -6.46 -1.04
N VAL A 203 -14.01 -7.78 -0.86
CA VAL A 203 -13.11 -8.67 -1.59
C VAL A 203 -13.77 -10.05 -1.60
N ASP A 204 -13.81 -10.72 -2.76
CA ASP A 204 -14.36 -12.06 -2.86
C ASP A 204 -13.28 -13.08 -3.24
N TRP A 205 -12.89 -13.88 -2.25
CA TRP A 205 -11.94 -14.98 -2.40
C TRP A 205 -12.65 -16.34 -2.51
N SER A 206 -13.98 -16.40 -2.41
CA SER A 206 -14.71 -17.68 -2.39
C SER A 206 -14.43 -18.59 -3.59
N PRO A 207 -14.17 -18.08 -4.82
CA PRO A 207 -13.81 -18.94 -5.96
C PRO A 207 -12.46 -19.67 -5.82
N TYR A 208 -11.63 -19.27 -4.85
CA TYR A 208 -10.26 -19.77 -4.68
C TYR A 208 -10.06 -20.56 -3.39
N LEU A 209 -11.09 -20.70 -2.55
CA LEU A 209 -11.01 -21.42 -1.28
C LEU A 209 -11.13 -22.93 -1.46
N GLY A 210 -10.40 -23.69 -0.64
CA GLY A 210 -10.53 -25.15 -0.57
C GLY A 210 -9.88 -25.91 -1.74
N HIS A 211 -8.97 -25.24 -2.46
CA HIS A 211 -8.18 -25.85 -3.52
C HIS A 211 -6.75 -26.14 -3.05
N GLU A 212 -6.21 -27.28 -3.47
CA GLU A 212 -4.80 -27.63 -3.28
C GLU A 212 -3.97 -27.14 -4.47
N TRP A 213 -2.66 -27.02 -4.27
CA TRP A 213 -1.73 -26.49 -5.27
C TRP A 213 -1.66 -27.33 -6.56
N ASP A 214 -1.96 -28.62 -6.48
CA ASP A 214 -1.91 -29.60 -7.58
C ASP A 214 -3.27 -29.78 -8.29
N MET A 215 -4.23 -28.89 -8.02
CA MET A 215 -5.49 -28.88 -8.74
C MET A 215 -5.26 -28.76 -10.26
N LYS A 216 -6.04 -29.52 -11.03
CA LYS A 216 -6.07 -29.34 -12.48
C LYS A 216 -6.68 -27.98 -12.82
N TRP A 217 -6.06 -27.27 -13.74
CA TRP A 217 -6.55 -26.00 -14.29
C TRP A 217 -6.53 -26.06 -15.82
N ASP A 218 -7.28 -25.18 -16.47
CA ASP A 218 -7.34 -25.14 -17.93
C ASP A 218 -6.07 -24.50 -18.50
N ASN A 219 -5.11 -25.35 -18.85
CA ASN A 219 -3.78 -24.96 -19.30
C ASN A 219 -3.64 -24.96 -20.83
N GLU A 220 -4.70 -25.27 -21.56
CA GLU A 220 -4.72 -25.25 -23.02
C GLU A 220 -5.13 -23.87 -23.54
N PHE A 221 -4.61 -23.48 -24.70
CA PHE A 221 -5.02 -22.24 -25.36
C PHE A 221 -5.03 -22.45 -26.88
N GLU A 222 -6.00 -21.86 -27.56
CA GLU A 222 -6.14 -22.02 -29.00
C GLU A 222 -4.95 -21.38 -29.72
N LEU A 223 -4.19 -22.18 -30.48
CA LEU A 223 -2.99 -21.71 -31.18
C LEU A 223 -3.29 -20.59 -32.19
N GLY A 224 -4.45 -20.64 -32.86
CA GLY A 224 -4.89 -19.60 -33.78
C GLY A 224 -5.03 -18.26 -33.08
N ARG A 225 -5.76 -18.24 -31.95
CA ARG A 225 -5.91 -17.06 -31.10
C ARG A 225 -4.57 -16.59 -30.52
N LEU A 226 -3.72 -17.50 -30.07
CA LEU A 226 -2.40 -17.15 -29.53
C LEU A 226 -1.53 -16.41 -30.56
N LYS A 227 -1.56 -16.85 -31.83
CA LYS A 227 -0.85 -16.18 -32.93
C LYS A 227 -1.43 -14.79 -33.20
N GLU A 228 -2.74 -14.65 -33.21
CA GLU A 228 -3.40 -13.34 -33.39
C GLU A 228 -3.00 -12.36 -32.28
N LEU A 229 -3.02 -12.81 -31.02
CA LEU A 229 -2.54 -12.04 -29.87
C LEU A 229 -1.06 -11.66 -30.02
N GLY A 230 -0.23 -12.63 -30.40
CA GLY A 230 1.20 -12.42 -30.66
C GLY A 230 1.48 -11.38 -31.75
N GLN A 231 0.73 -11.41 -32.85
CA GLN A 231 0.81 -10.39 -33.89
C GLN A 231 0.37 -9.03 -33.35
N ARG A 232 -0.72 -8.98 -32.59
CA ARG A 232 -1.29 -7.75 -32.05
C ARG A 232 -0.36 -7.04 -31.07
N ILE A 233 0.26 -7.77 -30.15
CA ILE A 233 1.20 -7.21 -29.16
C ILE A 233 2.55 -6.82 -29.77
N CYS A 234 2.83 -7.22 -31.02
CA CYS A 234 3.99 -6.77 -31.78
C CYS A 234 3.69 -5.54 -32.67
N GLN A 235 2.44 -5.06 -32.71
CA GLN A 235 2.06 -3.86 -33.46
C GLN A 235 2.16 -2.60 -32.61
N TYR A 236 2.56 -1.50 -33.24
CA TYR A 236 2.60 -0.16 -32.68
C TYR A 236 2.33 0.86 -33.80
N PRO A 237 1.90 2.10 -33.48
CA PRO A 237 1.63 3.12 -34.49
C PRO A 237 2.87 3.41 -35.36
N GLU A 238 2.69 3.57 -36.67
CA GLU A 238 3.80 3.89 -37.59
C GLU A 238 4.54 5.19 -37.22
N SER A 239 3.82 6.15 -36.61
CA SER A 239 4.39 7.40 -36.10
C SER A 239 5.24 7.22 -34.84
N HIS A 240 5.25 6.03 -34.22
CA HIS A 240 5.94 5.74 -32.97
C HIS A 240 7.35 5.21 -33.23
N ASN A 241 8.30 6.13 -33.43
CA ASN A 241 9.67 5.79 -33.80
C ASN A 241 10.41 5.09 -32.65
N LEU A 242 10.78 3.82 -32.84
CA LEU A 242 11.51 3.03 -31.87
C LEU A 242 13.03 3.17 -32.03
N GLN A 243 13.75 3.00 -30.91
CA GLN A 243 15.19 2.79 -30.95
C GLN A 243 15.50 1.47 -31.70
N SER A 244 16.57 1.45 -32.49
CA SER A 244 16.87 0.36 -33.45
C SER A 244 16.97 -1.05 -32.86
N ARG A 245 17.48 -1.21 -31.61
CA ARG A 245 17.54 -2.50 -30.91
C ARG A 245 16.16 -2.95 -30.44
N VAL A 246 15.29 -2.02 -30.03
CA VAL A 246 13.89 -2.33 -29.67
C VAL A 246 13.12 -2.77 -30.91
N ASN A 247 13.30 -2.07 -32.03
CA ASN A 247 12.72 -2.45 -33.31
C ASN A 247 13.17 -3.85 -33.76
N LYS A 248 14.47 -4.15 -33.63
CA LYS A 248 15.00 -5.50 -33.91
C LYS A 248 14.35 -6.58 -33.04
N LEU A 249 14.20 -6.31 -31.73
CA LEU A 249 13.55 -7.24 -30.81
C LEU A 249 12.08 -7.50 -31.18
N TYR A 250 11.32 -6.48 -31.59
CA TYR A 250 9.94 -6.64 -32.05
C TYR A 250 9.83 -7.38 -33.39
N ASN A 251 10.76 -7.16 -34.32
CA ASN A 251 10.85 -7.96 -35.55
C ASN A 251 11.14 -9.45 -35.24
N ASP A 252 12.05 -9.71 -34.29
CA ASP A 252 12.36 -11.07 -33.86
C ASP A 252 11.13 -11.74 -33.22
N ARG A 253 10.35 -11.02 -32.42
CA ARG A 253 9.08 -11.50 -31.86
C ARG A 253 8.04 -11.83 -32.94
N MET A 254 7.92 -11.01 -33.99
CA MET A 254 7.02 -11.31 -35.11
C MET A 254 7.43 -12.63 -35.79
N ALA A 255 8.72 -12.80 -36.08
CA ALA A 255 9.26 -14.04 -36.64
C ALA A 255 9.02 -15.27 -35.74
N MET A 256 9.00 -15.09 -34.41
CA MET A 256 8.63 -16.17 -33.47
C MET A 256 7.16 -16.59 -33.62
N ILE A 257 6.25 -15.63 -33.80
CA ILE A 257 4.82 -15.90 -33.97
C ILE A 257 4.50 -16.55 -35.32
N GLU A 258 5.25 -16.16 -36.36
CA GLU A 258 5.16 -16.75 -37.69
C GLU A 258 5.75 -18.17 -37.74
N GLY A 259 6.51 -18.57 -36.70
CA GLY A 259 7.14 -19.89 -36.60
C GLY A 259 8.51 -19.98 -37.28
N GLU A 260 9.09 -18.84 -37.66
CA GLU A 260 10.42 -18.74 -38.27
C GLU A 260 11.53 -18.77 -37.21
N LYS A 261 11.21 -18.42 -35.96
CA LYS A 261 12.10 -18.46 -34.79
C LYS A 261 11.46 -19.17 -33.62
N VAL A 262 12.30 -19.70 -32.73
CA VAL A 262 11.86 -20.27 -31.45
C VAL A 262 11.51 -19.14 -30.49
N ILE A 263 10.38 -19.29 -29.78
CA ILE A 263 9.91 -18.35 -28.74
C ILE A 263 10.93 -18.28 -27.60
N ASP A 264 11.33 -17.07 -27.24
CA ASP A 264 12.17 -16.80 -26.07
C ASP A 264 11.33 -16.51 -24.81
N TRP A 265 12.00 -16.32 -23.67
CA TRP A 265 11.34 -16.03 -22.40
C TRP A 265 10.49 -14.76 -22.44
N GLY A 266 11.03 -13.67 -23.00
CA GLY A 266 10.33 -12.39 -23.03
C GLY A 266 9.06 -12.45 -23.88
N MET A 267 9.08 -13.22 -24.98
CA MET A 267 7.90 -13.41 -25.82
C MET A 267 6.88 -14.36 -25.16
N ALA A 268 7.32 -15.46 -24.55
CA ALA A 268 6.43 -16.36 -23.81
C ALA A 268 5.74 -15.64 -22.65
N GLU A 269 6.49 -14.83 -21.89
CA GLU A 269 5.97 -13.97 -20.82
C GLU A 269 4.91 -13.00 -21.35
N THR A 270 5.20 -12.31 -22.46
CA THR A 270 4.28 -11.34 -23.06
C THR A 270 3.00 -12.02 -23.59
N LEU A 271 3.11 -13.24 -24.15
CA LEU A 271 1.96 -14.03 -24.59
C LEU A 271 1.08 -14.46 -23.40
N ALA A 272 1.66 -14.90 -22.29
CA ALA A 272 0.90 -15.21 -21.07
C ALA A 272 0.13 -13.99 -20.56
N TYR A 273 0.72 -12.80 -20.63
CA TYR A 273 -0.01 -11.57 -20.30
C TYR A 273 -1.12 -11.28 -21.30
N ALA A 274 -0.86 -11.49 -22.59
CA ALA A 274 -1.84 -11.26 -23.65
C ALA A 274 -3.09 -12.15 -23.48
N THR A 275 -2.93 -13.43 -23.14
CA THR A 275 -4.07 -14.34 -22.94
C THR A 275 -4.91 -13.97 -21.71
N LEU A 276 -4.27 -13.52 -20.63
CA LEU A 276 -4.98 -13.09 -19.42
C LEU A 276 -5.78 -11.80 -19.65
N VAL A 277 -5.21 -10.81 -20.34
CA VAL A 277 -5.97 -9.59 -20.66
C VAL A 277 -7.04 -9.84 -21.73
N ASP A 278 -6.83 -10.81 -22.64
CA ASP A 278 -7.87 -11.28 -23.57
C ASP A 278 -9.10 -11.80 -22.81
N ASP A 279 -8.88 -12.56 -21.74
CA ASP A 279 -9.92 -13.07 -20.82
C ASP A 279 -10.44 -12.01 -19.82
N GLY A 280 -10.14 -10.72 -20.03
CA GLY A 280 -10.63 -9.64 -19.17
C GLY A 280 -9.92 -9.53 -17.81
N LYS A 281 -8.88 -10.32 -17.54
CA LYS A 281 -8.16 -10.30 -16.25
C LYS A 281 -7.23 -9.10 -16.17
N ARG A 282 -7.21 -8.47 -14.99
CA ARG A 282 -6.28 -7.38 -14.70
C ARG A 282 -4.86 -7.93 -14.57
N ILE A 283 -3.89 -7.20 -15.10
CA ILE A 283 -2.47 -7.42 -14.81
C ILE A 283 -1.86 -6.13 -14.27
N ARG A 284 -1.21 -6.25 -13.12
CA ARG A 284 -0.39 -5.20 -12.53
C ARG A 284 1.04 -5.72 -12.35
N ILE A 285 2.00 -5.02 -12.92
CA ILE A 285 3.43 -5.27 -12.74
C ILE A 285 4.05 -4.02 -12.11
N SER A 286 4.82 -4.22 -11.05
CA SER A 286 5.64 -3.16 -10.48
C SER A 286 7.03 -3.67 -10.13
N GLY A 287 8.02 -2.80 -10.28
CA GLY A 287 9.42 -3.11 -10.00
C GLY A 287 10.31 -2.08 -10.66
N GLN A 288 11.56 -2.01 -10.23
CA GLN A 288 12.51 -1.04 -10.79
C GLN A 288 12.81 -1.41 -12.24
N ASP A 289 12.56 -0.48 -13.16
CA ASP A 289 12.74 -0.66 -14.61
C ASP A 289 11.92 -1.79 -15.26
N SER A 290 10.86 -2.29 -14.61
CA SER A 290 10.08 -3.44 -15.10
C SER A 290 9.39 -3.19 -16.44
N GLY A 291 9.14 -1.94 -16.85
CA GLY A 291 8.58 -1.60 -18.16
C GLY A 291 9.48 -2.02 -19.32
N ARG A 292 10.79 -1.79 -19.18
CA ARG A 292 11.81 -2.27 -20.12
C ARG A 292 12.24 -3.70 -19.80
N GLY A 293 12.31 -4.03 -18.52
CA GLY A 293 13.03 -5.16 -17.96
C GLY A 293 14.51 -4.80 -17.73
N THR A 294 15.03 -5.15 -16.55
CA THR A 294 16.44 -4.94 -16.17
C THR A 294 17.38 -5.48 -17.25
N PHE A 295 17.09 -6.67 -17.77
CA PHE A 295 17.90 -7.38 -18.76
C PHE A 295 17.53 -7.08 -20.22
N PHE A 296 16.80 -5.99 -20.47
CA PHE A 296 16.42 -5.55 -21.83
C PHE A 296 15.56 -6.58 -22.58
N HIS A 297 14.80 -7.41 -21.86
CA HIS A 297 14.06 -8.54 -22.43
C HIS A 297 12.57 -8.26 -22.65
N ARG A 298 11.95 -7.39 -21.85
CA ARG A 298 10.49 -7.25 -21.78
C ARG A 298 9.93 -6.23 -22.75
N HIS A 299 10.39 -4.98 -22.70
CA HIS A 299 9.90 -3.88 -23.53
C HIS A 299 8.36 -3.82 -23.62
N ALA A 300 7.68 -3.93 -22.48
CA ALA A 300 6.24 -3.76 -22.37
C ALA A 300 5.82 -2.29 -22.61
N VAL A 301 6.73 -1.36 -22.32
CA VAL A 301 6.57 0.08 -22.63
C VAL A 301 7.53 0.47 -23.77
N LEU A 302 6.96 1.00 -24.84
CA LEU A 302 7.68 1.50 -26.00
C LEU A 302 7.81 3.01 -25.93
N HIS A 303 9.04 3.52 -25.92
CA HIS A 303 9.33 4.96 -25.86
C HIS A 303 9.66 5.50 -27.26
N ASN A 304 8.90 6.50 -27.70
CA ASN A 304 9.14 7.18 -28.97
C ASN A 304 10.41 8.03 -28.90
N GLN A 305 11.31 7.87 -29.87
CA GLN A 305 12.57 8.61 -29.96
C GLN A 305 12.37 10.08 -30.37
N GLY A 306 11.23 10.44 -30.96
CA GLY A 306 10.94 11.80 -31.42
C GLY A 306 10.39 12.73 -30.34
N ASP A 307 9.57 12.22 -29.41
CA ASP A 307 8.79 13.06 -28.49
C ASP A 307 8.67 12.51 -27.05
N ALA A 308 9.32 11.37 -26.75
CA ALA A 308 9.25 10.66 -25.47
C ALA A 308 7.85 10.16 -25.05
N SER A 309 6.87 10.17 -25.96
CA SER A 309 5.58 9.50 -25.75
C SER A 309 5.76 8.00 -25.55
N THR A 310 4.86 7.40 -24.78
CA THR A 310 4.89 5.97 -24.47
C THR A 310 3.70 5.24 -25.07
N TYR A 311 3.95 4.07 -25.65
CA TYR A 311 2.93 3.14 -26.12
C TYR A 311 3.09 1.78 -25.41
N VAL A 312 1.98 1.16 -25.01
CA VAL A 312 1.98 -0.12 -24.28
C VAL A 312 1.15 -1.12 -25.08
N PRO A 313 1.74 -1.98 -25.93
CA PRO A 313 0.98 -2.85 -26.84
C PRO A 313 -0.05 -3.74 -26.13
N LEU A 314 0.29 -4.25 -24.94
CA LEU A 314 -0.61 -5.06 -24.10
C LEU A 314 -1.84 -4.30 -23.57
N ALA A 315 -1.86 -2.97 -23.65
CA ALA A 315 -3.04 -2.16 -23.33
C ALA A 315 -3.93 -1.88 -24.57
N HIS A 316 -3.59 -2.45 -25.73
CA HIS A 316 -4.27 -2.23 -27.01
C HIS A 316 -4.58 -3.54 -27.76
N VAL A 317 -4.77 -4.64 -27.04
CA VAL A 317 -5.17 -5.95 -27.60
C VAL A 317 -6.56 -5.83 -28.25
N HIS A 318 -7.58 -5.44 -27.47
CA HIS A 318 -8.94 -5.17 -27.97
C HIS A 318 -9.78 -4.37 -26.95
N ASP A 319 -10.92 -3.80 -27.34
CA ASP A 319 -11.71 -2.87 -26.50
C ASP A 319 -12.28 -3.49 -25.21
N LYS A 320 -12.51 -4.80 -25.18
CA LYS A 320 -13.05 -5.53 -24.01
C LYS A 320 -11.99 -6.11 -23.06
N GLN A 321 -10.71 -5.78 -23.26
CA GLN A 321 -9.62 -6.45 -22.55
C GLN A 321 -9.59 -6.10 -21.06
N GLY A 322 -8.89 -6.93 -20.30
CA GLY A 322 -8.51 -6.65 -18.94
C GLY A 322 -7.52 -5.47 -18.86
N PRO A 323 -7.54 -4.69 -17.77
CA PRO A 323 -6.59 -3.60 -17.59
C PRO A 323 -5.15 -4.13 -17.46
N PHE A 324 -4.24 -3.65 -18.31
CA PHE A 324 -2.80 -3.91 -18.21
C PHE A 324 -2.07 -2.68 -17.67
N GLN A 325 -1.31 -2.85 -16.59
CA GLN A 325 -0.53 -1.79 -15.97
C GLN A 325 0.86 -2.30 -15.64
N VAL A 326 1.89 -1.60 -16.12
CA VAL A 326 3.29 -1.81 -15.74
C VAL A 326 3.86 -0.49 -15.26
N PHE A 327 4.47 -0.51 -14.08
CA PHE A 327 5.05 0.67 -13.47
C PHE A 327 6.51 0.43 -13.11
N ASP A 328 7.39 1.27 -13.64
CA ASP A 328 8.73 1.43 -13.08
C ASP A 328 8.57 2.04 -11.69
N SER A 329 8.87 1.25 -10.66
CA SER A 329 8.67 1.64 -9.27
C SER A 329 9.66 2.72 -8.85
N VAL A 330 9.37 3.37 -7.73
CA VAL A 330 10.41 4.09 -7.00
C VAL A 330 11.48 3.09 -6.52
N LEU A 331 12.67 3.59 -6.20
CA LEU A 331 13.79 2.78 -5.71
C LEU A 331 13.57 2.39 -4.23
N SER A 332 12.65 1.47 -3.99
CA SER A 332 12.29 0.91 -2.69
C SER A 332 11.76 -0.50 -2.88
N GLU A 333 12.21 -1.43 -2.04
CA GLU A 333 11.72 -2.81 -1.99
C GLU A 333 10.64 -2.96 -0.91
N GLU A 334 10.89 -2.44 0.31
CA GLU A 334 10.02 -2.68 1.47
C GLU A 334 8.61 -2.11 1.26
N ALA A 335 8.49 -0.81 1.00
CA ALA A 335 7.19 -0.18 0.82
C ALA A 335 6.48 -0.62 -0.48
N VAL A 336 7.23 -0.87 -1.55
CA VAL A 336 6.67 -1.34 -2.84
C VAL A 336 6.13 -2.76 -2.71
N LEU A 337 6.89 -3.71 -2.17
CA LEU A 337 6.38 -5.08 -1.99
C LEU A 337 5.20 -5.10 -1.00
N ALA A 338 5.25 -4.30 0.07
CA ALA A 338 4.13 -4.16 1.00
C ALA A 338 2.89 -3.54 0.32
N PHE A 339 3.07 -2.69 -0.68
CA PHE A 339 1.99 -2.14 -1.49
C PHE A 339 1.37 -3.24 -2.36
N GLU A 340 2.19 -3.97 -3.11
CA GLU A 340 1.71 -5.02 -4.00
C GLU A 340 1.02 -6.16 -3.25
N TYR A 341 1.52 -6.54 -2.07
CA TYR A 341 0.82 -7.49 -1.19
C TYR A 341 -0.59 -7.00 -0.84
N GLY A 342 -0.71 -5.71 -0.48
CA GLY A 342 -2.01 -5.09 -0.19
C GLY A 342 -2.93 -5.06 -1.40
N TYR A 343 -2.38 -4.86 -2.60
CA TYR A 343 -3.12 -4.85 -3.86
C TYR A 343 -3.66 -6.25 -4.19
N ALA A 344 -2.79 -7.25 -4.24
CA ALA A 344 -3.12 -8.64 -4.55
C ALA A 344 -4.16 -9.22 -3.57
N THR A 345 -4.03 -8.89 -2.29
CA THR A 345 -4.98 -9.33 -1.24
C THR A 345 -6.38 -8.71 -1.41
N ALA A 346 -6.49 -7.55 -2.07
CA ALA A 346 -7.72 -6.79 -2.24
C ALA A 346 -8.42 -7.02 -3.59
N GLU A 347 -7.69 -7.46 -4.62
CA GLU A 347 -8.22 -7.74 -5.96
C GLU A 347 -7.77 -9.13 -6.45
N PRO A 348 -8.43 -10.21 -6.00
CA PRO A 348 -8.04 -11.59 -6.31
C PRO A 348 -8.24 -12.00 -7.78
N GLY A 349 -9.08 -11.28 -8.53
CA GLY A 349 -9.48 -11.68 -9.89
C GLY A 349 -8.43 -11.41 -10.98
N GLY A 350 -7.24 -10.96 -10.64
CA GLY A 350 -6.19 -10.62 -11.60
C GLY A 350 -4.79 -11.05 -11.15
N LEU A 351 -3.79 -10.75 -11.97
CA LEU A 351 -2.39 -11.04 -11.72
C LEU A 351 -1.68 -9.80 -11.18
N THR A 352 -1.06 -9.92 -10.00
CA THR A 352 -0.22 -8.87 -9.40
C THR A 352 1.21 -9.39 -9.26
N LEU A 353 2.13 -8.72 -9.93
CA LEU A 353 3.54 -9.08 -10.03
C LEU A 353 4.40 -7.97 -9.39
N TRP A 354 5.30 -8.38 -8.51
CA TRP A 354 6.42 -7.57 -8.06
C TRP A 354 7.73 -8.16 -8.57
N GLU A 355 8.55 -7.34 -9.23
CA GLU A 355 9.84 -7.75 -9.78
C GLU A 355 10.98 -7.00 -9.07
N ALA A 356 11.86 -7.77 -8.43
CA ALA A 356 13.13 -7.23 -7.95
C ALA A 356 14.07 -7.03 -9.15
N GLN A 357 14.88 -5.97 -9.12
CA GLN A 357 15.89 -5.77 -10.18
C GLN A 357 16.86 -6.96 -10.24
N PHE A 358 17.23 -7.49 -9.07
CA PHE A 358 17.86 -8.79 -8.87
C PHE A 358 17.29 -9.43 -7.60
N GLY A 359 17.25 -10.77 -7.56
CA GLY A 359 16.67 -11.50 -6.43
C GLY A 359 17.34 -11.20 -5.09
N ASP A 360 18.63 -10.85 -5.08
CA ASP A 360 19.39 -10.51 -3.88
C ASP A 360 18.80 -9.32 -3.10
N PHE A 361 18.17 -8.36 -3.78
CA PHE A 361 17.65 -7.13 -3.15
C PHE A 361 16.30 -7.31 -2.43
N ALA A 362 15.62 -8.44 -2.62
CA ALA A 362 14.35 -8.71 -1.95
C ALA A 362 14.48 -8.78 -0.41
N ASN A 363 15.70 -8.95 0.11
CA ASN A 363 15.98 -8.88 1.54
C ASN A 363 15.69 -7.50 2.15
N GLY A 364 15.67 -6.41 1.37
CA GLY A 364 15.21 -5.10 1.83
C GLY A 364 13.73 -5.12 2.27
N ALA A 365 12.95 -6.05 1.71
CA ALA A 365 11.53 -6.25 2.04
C ALA A 365 11.28 -7.48 2.92
N GLN A 366 12.29 -7.96 3.67
CA GLN A 366 12.20 -9.21 4.43
C GLN A 366 11.03 -9.21 5.43
N VAL A 367 10.75 -8.08 6.08
CA VAL A 367 9.60 -7.96 7.01
C VAL A 367 8.27 -8.24 6.29
N VAL A 368 8.14 -7.84 5.02
CA VAL A 368 6.95 -8.12 4.21
C VAL A 368 6.84 -9.61 3.91
N ILE A 369 7.95 -10.24 3.55
CA ILE A 369 8.02 -11.68 3.25
C ILE A 369 7.66 -12.50 4.49
N ASP A 370 8.32 -12.24 5.62
CA ASP A 370 8.18 -13.03 6.85
C ASP A 370 6.80 -12.84 7.48
N GLN A 371 6.36 -11.59 7.60
CA GLN A 371 5.21 -11.28 8.43
C GLN A 371 3.89 -11.26 7.67
N PHE A 372 3.93 -11.23 6.32
CA PHE A 372 2.72 -11.12 5.50
C PHE A 372 2.63 -12.18 4.40
N ILE A 373 3.62 -12.26 3.51
CA ILE A 373 3.54 -13.17 2.34
C ILE A 373 3.56 -14.64 2.79
N SER A 374 4.50 -15.01 3.66
CA SER A 374 4.66 -16.40 4.09
C SER A 374 3.68 -16.83 5.20
N SER A 375 3.14 -15.87 5.98
CA SER A 375 2.40 -16.18 7.20
C SER A 375 1.00 -15.58 7.29
N GLY A 376 0.60 -14.75 6.31
CA GLY A 376 -0.65 -14.00 6.37
C GLY A 376 -1.91 -14.87 6.30
N GLU A 377 -1.86 -15.98 5.57
CA GLU A 377 -2.95 -16.95 5.53
C GLU A 377 -3.15 -17.61 6.90
N GLN A 378 -2.08 -18.14 7.49
CA GLN A 378 -2.16 -18.84 8.78
C GLN A 378 -2.52 -17.90 9.95
N LYS A 379 -1.99 -16.67 9.95
CA LYS A 379 -2.22 -15.71 11.05
C LYS A 379 -3.58 -15.03 10.97
N TRP A 380 -4.09 -14.77 9.76
CA TRP A 380 -5.24 -13.88 9.57
C TRP A 380 -6.30 -14.41 8.60
N GLY A 381 -6.14 -15.62 8.06
CA GLY A 381 -7.04 -16.18 7.05
C GLY A 381 -7.03 -15.39 5.74
N ARG A 382 -5.92 -14.71 5.41
CA ARG A 382 -5.82 -13.84 4.22
C ARG A 382 -5.05 -14.54 3.10
N LEU A 383 -5.78 -14.91 2.05
CA LEU A 383 -5.19 -15.32 0.78
C LEU A 383 -4.57 -14.13 0.04
N CYS A 384 -3.50 -14.40 -0.70
CA CYS A 384 -2.78 -13.42 -1.52
C CYS A 384 -2.11 -14.12 -2.70
N GLY A 385 -2.50 -13.77 -3.93
CA GLY A 385 -1.98 -14.36 -5.17
C GLY A 385 -0.81 -13.56 -5.77
N ILE A 386 -0.01 -12.90 -4.95
CA ILE A 386 1.14 -12.10 -5.43
C ILE A 386 2.19 -13.03 -6.05
N THR A 387 2.75 -12.63 -7.19
CA THR A 387 3.90 -13.30 -7.80
C THR A 387 5.15 -12.44 -7.61
N MET A 388 6.23 -13.04 -7.10
CA MET A 388 7.53 -12.40 -6.92
C MET A 388 8.51 -12.90 -7.99
N LEU A 389 8.93 -12.00 -8.88
CA LEU A 389 9.98 -12.28 -9.86
C LEU A 389 11.33 -11.90 -9.25
N LEU A 390 12.15 -12.91 -8.98
CA LEU A 390 13.46 -12.78 -8.34
C LEU A 390 14.55 -13.29 -9.31
N PRO A 391 15.13 -12.42 -10.15
CA PRO A 391 16.19 -12.84 -11.07
C PRO A 391 17.33 -13.52 -10.32
N HIS A 392 17.71 -14.72 -10.78
CA HIS A 392 18.65 -15.59 -10.09
C HIS A 392 19.57 -16.29 -11.09
N GLY A 393 20.87 -16.34 -10.78
CA GLY A 393 21.88 -17.02 -11.59
C GLY A 393 23.29 -16.80 -11.06
N TYR A 394 24.13 -17.84 -11.11
CA TYR A 394 25.55 -17.78 -10.75
C TYR A 394 26.40 -17.54 -12.00
N GLU A 395 26.48 -16.27 -12.41
CA GLU A 395 27.13 -15.86 -13.67
C GLU A 395 28.44 -15.09 -13.45
N GLY A 396 28.92 -15.04 -12.20
CA GLY A 396 30.24 -14.56 -11.84
C GLY A 396 30.44 -13.06 -11.91
N GLN A 397 29.49 -12.28 -11.38
CA GLN A 397 29.53 -10.82 -11.44
C GLN A 397 29.56 -10.15 -10.04
N GLY A 398 29.72 -10.88 -8.92
CA GLY A 398 29.97 -10.30 -7.58
C GLY A 398 29.17 -10.91 -6.40
N GLN A 399 29.27 -10.36 -5.19
CA GLN A 399 28.57 -10.93 -4.00
C GLN A 399 27.22 -10.28 -3.69
N SER A 400 27.10 -8.96 -3.86
CA SER A 400 25.84 -8.19 -3.74
C SER A 400 25.18 -7.92 -5.11
N THR A 401 25.89 -8.30 -6.17
CA THR A 401 25.44 -8.37 -7.55
C THR A 401 25.98 -9.69 -8.08
N HIS A 402 25.19 -10.77 -8.00
CA HIS A 402 25.39 -12.00 -8.81
C HIS A 402 26.48 -12.95 -8.28
N ARG A 403 26.10 -13.75 -7.27
CA ARG A 403 26.97 -14.66 -6.50
C ARG A 403 27.88 -15.53 -7.38
N HIS A 404 29.15 -15.66 -6.99
CA HIS A 404 30.09 -16.67 -7.50
C HIS A 404 29.90 -18.02 -6.79
N VAL A 405 30.34 -19.08 -7.49
CA VAL A 405 30.36 -20.50 -7.09
C VAL A 405 30.95 -20.72 -5.70
#